data_AF-A0A165GDU8-F1
#
_entry.id   AF-A0A165GDU8-F1
#
_cell.length_a   1.000
_cell.length_b   1.000
_cell.length_c   1.000
_cell.angle_alpha   90.00
_cell.angle_beta   90.00
_cell.angle_gamma   90.00
#
_symmetry.space_group_name_H-M   'P 1'
#
loop_
_entity.id
_entity.type
_entity.pdbx_description
1 polymer ?
#
loop_
_entity_poly.entity_id
_entity_poly.type
_entity_poly.pdbx_seq_one_letter_code
_entity_poly.pdbx_strand_id
1 'polypeptide(L)' 'PPPKRDDRKRCWDARDAYFLCLDASNFLAPGSETGVTCKKERKTYDGSCAKSWVEYFDKRRVLEARQKAMLEAQE' A
#
# COMPACT_ATOMS: atom_id res chain seq x y z
N PRO A 1 7.37 -23.55 -3.31
CA PRO A 1 5.91 -23.73 -3.49
C PRO A 1 5.25 -22.44 -3.99
N PRO A 2 4.46 -22.46 -5.06
CA PRO A 2 3.70 -21.29 -5.48
C PRO A 2 2.78 -20.86 -4.32
N PRO A 3 2.66 -19.55 -4.01
CA PRO A 3 1.77 -19.08 -2.97
C PRO A 3 0.35 -19.57 -3.30
N LYS A 4 -0.30 -20.24 -2.34
CA LYS A 4 -1.65 -20.77 -2.53
C LYS A 4 -2.57 -19.56 -2.78
N ARG A 5 -3.67 -19.77 -3.51
CA ARG A 5 -4.60 -18.69 -3.88
C ARG A 5 -5.07 -17.88 -2.65
N ASP A 6 -5.23 -18.53 -1.50
CA ASP A 6 -5.56 -17.91 -0.21
C ASP A 6 -4.49 -16.93 0.31
N ASP A 7 -3.20 -17.24 0.14
CA ASP A 7 -2.12 -16.37 0.61
C ASP A 7 -2.10 -15.04 -0.15
N ARG A 8 -2.43 -15.08 -1.45
CA ARG A 8 -2.57 -13.87 -2.27
C ARG A 8 -3.75 -13.01 -1.84
N LYS A 9 -4.88 -13.63 -1.50
CA LYS A 9 -6.05 -12.89 -1.01
C LYS A 9 -5.73 -12.17 0.29
N ARG A 10 -5.09 -12.86 1.25
CA ARG A 10 -4.63 -12.23 2.51
C ARG A 10 -3.67 -11.06 2.27
N CYS A 11 -2.75 -11.22 1.32
CA CYS A 11 -1.84 -10.14 0.94
C CYS A 11 -2.60 -8.91 0.41
N TRP A 12 -3.57 -9.09 -0.49
CA TRP A 12 -4.39 -7.99 -1.01
C TRP A 12 -5.26 -7.34 0.06
N ASP A 13 -5.89 -8.13 0.92
CA ASP A 13 -6.70 -7.61 2.03
C ASP A 13 -5.83 -6.77 2.98
N ALA A 14 -4.61 -7.22 3.29
CA ALA A 14 -3.66 -6.47 4.12
C ALA A 14 -3.15 -5.20 3.44
N ARG A 15 -2.90 -5.25 2.13
CA ARG A 15 -2.53 -4.07 1.31
C ARG A 15 -3.63 -3.02 1.39
N ASP A 16 -4.87 -3.41 1.15
CA ASP A 16 -6.00 -2.47 1.08
C ASP A 16 -6.27 -1.85 2.45
N ALA A 17 -6.16 -2.63 3.53
CA ALA A 17 -6.25 -2.09 4.88
C ALA A 17 -5.17 -1.03 5.18
N TYR A 18 -3.92 -1.30 4.78
CA TYR A 18 -2.82 -0.34 4.95
C TYR A 18 -3.04 0.92 4.12
N PHE A 19 -3.46 0.76 2.87
CA PHE A 19 -3.72 1.87 1.94
C PHE A 19 -4.90 2.73 2.38
N LEU A 20 -5.99 2.13 2.86
CA LEU A 20 -7.11 2.86 3.44
C LEU A 20 -6.70 3.70 4.65
N CYS A 21 -5.82 3.17 5.50
CA CYS A 21 -5.32 3.92 6.64
C CYS A 21 -4.42 5.09 6.20
N LEU A 22 -3.57 4.88 5.18
CA LEU A 22 -2.77 5.93 4.56
C LEU A 22 -3.65 7.05 3.99
N ASP A 23 -4.70 6.70 3.23
CA ASP A 23 -5.65 7.65 2.65
C ASP A 23 -6.40 8.42 3.75
N ALA A 24 -6.90 7.73 4.79
CA ALA A 24 -7.56 8.36 5.93
C ALA A 24 -6.65 9.32 6.71
N SER A 25 -5.34 9.06 6.69
CA SER A 25 -4.32 9.87 7.36
C SER A 25 -3.66 10.88 6.41
N ASN A 26 -4.15 11.00 5.17
CA ASN A 26 -3.63 11.89 4.13
C ASN A 26 -2.13 11.67 3.80
N PHE A 27 -1.65 10.42 3.95
CA PHE A 27 -0.31 10.01 3.53
C PHE A 27 -0.36 9.37 2.13
N LEU A 28 0.27 10.04 1.16
CA LEU A 28 0.38 9.51 -0.20
C LEU A 28 1.40 8.36 -0.28
N ALA A 29 2.57 8.58 0.31
CA ALA A 29 3.72 7.69 0.19
C ALA A 29 3.75 6.68 1.35
N PRO A 30 3.62 5.36 1.08
CA PRO A 30 3.80 4.34 2.11
C PRO A 30 5.22 4.43 2.70
N GLY A 31 5.33 4.46 4.03
CA GLY A 31 6.60 4.66 4.74
C GLY A 31 6.97 6.13 4.99
N SER A 32 6.23 7.09 4.45
CA SER A 32 6.35 8.51 4.82
C SER A 32 5.54 8.89 6.06
N GLU A 33 4.89 7.90 6.68
CA GLU A 33 4.03 8.06 7.85
C GLU A 33 4.85 8.43 9.08
N THR A 34 4.38 9.40 9.85
CA THR A 34 5.04 9.83 11.07
C THR A 34 4.49 9.08 12.29
N GLY A 35 5.40 8.51 13.10
CA GLY A 35 5.07 7.92 14.40
C GLY A 35 4.47 6.52 14.36
N VAL A 36 3.21 6.39 14.78
CA VAL A 36 2.48 5.11 14.95
C VAL A 36 1.36 4.90 13.92
N THR A 37 1.16 5.89 13.05
CA THR A 37 0.10 5.87 12.03
C THR A 37 0.28 4.67 11.09
N CYS A 38 -0.79 3.88 10.97
CA CYS A 38 -0.91 2.62 10.21
C CYS A 38 0.21 1.59 10.41
N LYS A 39 0.95 1.69 11.53
CA LYS A 39 2.10 0.80 11.81
C LYS A 39 1.66 -0.65 12.02
N LYS A 40 0.46 -0.86 12.53
CA LYS A 40 -0.16 -2.18 12.72
C LYS A 40 -0.47 -2.81 11.36
N GLU A 41 -1.12 -2.06 10.48
CA GLU A 41 -1.49 -2.44 9.13
C GLU A 41 -0.23 -2.69 8.30
N ARG A 42 0.78 -1.83 8.40
CA ARG A 42 2.09 -2.01 7.76
C ARG A 42 2.75 -3.33 8.15
N LYS A 43 2.74 -3.67 9.44
CA LYS A 43 3.31 -4.93 9.93
C LYS A 43 2.55 -6.14 9.39
N THR A 44 1.22 -6.08 9.36
CA THR A 44 0.39 -7.13 8.77
C THR A 44 0.66 -7.28 7.27
N TYR A 45 0.79 -6.16 6.56
CA TYR A 45 1.05 -6.12 5.13
C TYR A 45 2.42 -6.70 4.77
N ASP A 46 3.49 -6.30 5.46
CA ASP A 46 4.83 -6.84 5.25
C ASP A 46 4.93 -8.33 5.61
N GLY A 47 4.17 -8.79 6.61
CA GLY A 47 4.13 -10.19 7.02
C GLY A 47 3.22 -11.10 6.18
N SER A 48 2.21 -10.54 5.51
CA SER A 48 1.24 -11.31 4.71
C SER A 48 1.58 -11.33 3.21
N CYS A 49 2.37 -10.37 2.75
CA CYS A 49 2.80 -10.27 1.36
C CYS A 49 4.26 -10.66 1.17
N ALA A 50 4.60 -11.13 -0.04
CA ALA A 50 6.01 -11.24 -0.43
C ALA A 50 6.63 -9.83 -0.57
N LYS A 51 7.88 -9.65 -0.15
CA LYS A 51 8.58 -8.36 -0.23
C LYS A 51 8.53 -7.72 -1.63
N SER A 52 8.70 -8.53 -2.68
CA SER A 52 8.62 -8.05 -4.07
C SER A 52 7.24 -7.50 -4.43
N TRP A 53 6.17 -8.03 -3.84
CA TRP A 53 4.81 -7.52 -4.02
C TRP A 53 4.62 -6.23 -3.26
N VAL A 54 5.09 -6.16 -2.02
CA VAL A 54 5.06 -4.93 -1.20
C VAL A 54 5.77 -3.79 -1.93
N GLU A 55 7.00 -4.01 -2.39
CA GLU A 55 7.76 -3.00 -3.14
C GLU A 55 7.06 -2.56 -4.43
N TYR A 56 6.46 -3.50 -5.16
CA TYR A 56 5.73 -3.19 -6.39
C TYR A 56 4.50 -2.33 -6.11
N PHE A 57 3.68 -2.71 -5.14
CA PHE A 57 2.48 -1.96 -4.78
C PHE A 57 2.80 -0.60 -4.17
N ASP A 58 3.84 -0.49 -3.34
CA ASP A 58 4.27 0.77 -2.75
C ASP A 58 4.68 1.76 -3.84
N LYS A 59 5.49 1.31 -4.82
CA LYS A 59 5.86 2.12 -6.00
C LYS A 59 4.64 2.50 -6.84
N ARG A 60 3.75 1.53 -7.08
CA ARG A 60 2.55 1.72 -7.90
C ARG A 60 1.62 2.77 -7.30
N ARG A 61 1.37 2.73 -5.99
CA ARG A 61 0.55 3.74 -5.29
C ARG A 61 1.08 5.16 -5.50
N VAL A 62 2.38 5.37 -5.34
CA VAL A 62 3.01 6.69 -5.53
C VAL A 62 2.93 7.15 -6.99
N LEU A 63 3.14 6.24 -7.94
CA LEU A 63 3.03 6.54 -9.37
C LEU A 63 1.60 6.91 -9.76
N GLU A 64 0.61 6.10 -9.36
CA GLU A 64 -0.81 6.34 -9.64
C GLU A 64 -1.27 7.65 -9.00
N ALA A 65 -0.84 7.95 -7.77
CA ALA A 65 -1.17 9.21 -7.11
C ALA A 65 -0.53 10.43 -7.79
N ARG A 66 0.73 10.33 -8.23
CA ARG A 66 1.39 11.38 -9.03
C ARG A 66 0.70 11.58 -10.38
N GLN A 67 0.34 10.50 -11.05
CA GLN A 67 -0.34 10.54 -12.34
C GLN A 67 -1.71 11.18 -12.20
N LYS A 68 -2.47 10.83 -11.16
CA LYS A 68 -3.77 11.44 -10.86
C LYS A 68 -3.63 12.95 -10.63
N ALA A 69 -2.66 13.38 -9.80
CA ALA A 69 -2.40 14.80 -9.57
C ALA A 69 -1.98 15.55 -10.85
N MET A 70 -1.23 14.92 -11.75
CA MET A 70 -0.88 15.52 -13.06
C MET A 70 -2.10 15.66 -13.98
N LEU A 71 -3.00 14.67 -13.99
CA LEU A 71 -4.24 14.72 -14.78
C LEU A 71 -5.18 15.80 -14.24
N GLU A 72 -5.38 15.85 -12.92
CA GLU A 72 -6.21 16.86 -12.25
C GLU A 72 -5.67 18.28 -12.44
N ALA A 73 -4.36 18.47 -12.62
CA ALA A 73 -3.74 19.77 -12.87
C ALA A 73 -3.86 20.25 -14.33
N GLN A 74 -4.36 19.41 -15.24
CA GLN A 74 -4.48 19.69 -16.67
C GLN A 74 -5.91 20.09 -17.09
N GLU A 75 -6.87 20.06 -16.15
CA GLU A 75 -8.26 20.54 -16.29
C GLU A 75 -8.44 21.99 -15.83
#